data_AF-A0A969SA03-F1
#
_entry.id   AF-A0A969SA03-F1
#
_cell.length_a   1.000
_cell.length_b   1.000
_cell.length_c   1.000
_cell.angle_alpha   90.00
_cell.angle_beta   90.00
_cell.angle_gamma   90.00
#
_symmetry.space_group_name_H-M   'P 1'
#
loop_
_entity.id
_entity.type
_entity.pdbx_description
1 polymer ?
#
loop_
_entity_poly.entity_id
_entity_poly.type
_entity_poly.pdbx_seq_one_letter_code
_entity_poly.pdbx_strand_id
1 'polypeptide(L)' 'MQKVMNARGYNAGKVDGDFGSQTEVAVRAFQKEAGLSVDGEVGKLTWTALGGKFNG' A
#
# COMPACT_ATOMS: atom_id res chain seq x y z
N MET A 1 -2.71 -2.54 -5.57
CA MET A 1 -1.80 -2.18 -4.47
C MET A 1 -0.71 -3.22 -4.24
N GLN A 2 -1.03 -4.44 -3.78
CA GLN A 2 -0.02 -5.46 -3.40
C GLN A 2 1.00 -5.73 -4.52
N LYS A 3 0.55 -5.84 -5.78
CA LYS A 3 1.46 -5.98 -6.94
C LYS A 3 2.48 -4.85 -7.06
N VAL A 4 2.06 -3.61 -6.86
CA VAL A 4 2.93 -2.42 -6.93
C VAL A 4 3.89 -2.37 -5.75
N MET A 5 3.40 -2.71 -4.56
CA MET A 5 4.23 -2.79 -3.36
C MET A 5 5.29 -3.89 -3.45
N ASN A 6 4.92 -5.08 -3.94
CA ASN A 6 5.86 -6.17 -4.20
C ASN A 6 6.88 -5.78 -5.26
N ALA A 7 6.46 -5.12 -6.35
CA ALA A 7 7.37 -4.62 -7.37
C ALA A 7 8.36 -3.56 -6.82
N ARG A 8 7.98 -2.84 -5.77
CA ARG A 8 8.84 -1.88 -5.05
C ARG A 8 9.61 -2.50 -3.88
N GLY A 9 9.49 -3.81 -3.64
CA GLY A 9 10.24 -4.53 -2.60
C GLY A 9 9.61 -4.53 -1.21
N TYR A 10 8.39 -4.03 -1.04
CA TYR A 10 7.72 -3.91 0.27
C TYR A 10 7.09 -5.21 0.78
N ASN A 11 7.06 -6.27 -0.02
CA ASN A 11 6.55 -7.59 0.34
C ASN A 11 5.15 -7.56 1.01
N ALA A 12 4.18 -6.98 0.30
CA ALA A 12 2.78 -6.83 0.71
C ALA A 12 1.97 -8.15 0.69
N GLY A 13 2.64 -9.30 0.77
CA GLY A 13 1.98 -10.60 0.69
C GLY A 13 1.46 -10.96 -0.70
N LYS A 14 0.55 -11.94 -0.75
CA LYS A 14 -0.04 -12.45 -1.99
C LYS A 14 -0.87 -11.36 -2.67
N VAL A 15 -0.85 -11.29 -3.99
CA VAL A 15 -1.71 -10.34 -4.74
C VAL A 15 -3.10 -10.93 -4.89
N ASP A 16 -3.84 -10.98 -3.79
CA ASP A 16 -5.22 -11.49 -3.70
C ASP A 16 -6.27 -10.38 -3.66
N GLY A 17 -5.85 -9.14 -3.40
CA GLY A 17 -6.76 -8.01 -3.19
C GLY A 17 -7.19 -7.87 -1.73
N ASP A 18 -6.81 -8.80 -0.85
CA ASP A 18 -7.16 -8.78 0.56
C ASP A 18 -6.17 -7.95 1.37
N PHE A 19 -6.73 -7.10 2.22
CA PHE A 19 -5.92 -6.28 3.12
C PHE A 19 -5.54 -7.06 4.39
N GLY A 20 -4.56 -7.95 4.26
CA GLY A 20 -3.97 -8.68 5.38
C GLY A 20 -2.86 -7.92 6.10
N SER A 21 -2.37 -8.49 7.22
CA SER A 21 -1.30 -7.92 8.04
C SER A 21 0.00 -7.64 7.27
N GLN A 22 0.36 -8.47 6.28
CA GLN A 22 1.52 -8.21 5.41
C GLN A 22 1.30 -6.98 4.51
N THR A 23 0.08 -6.83 3.97
CA THR A 23 -0.29 -5.66 3.18
C THR A 23 -0.22 -4.41 4.06
N GLU A 24 -0.72 -4.46 5.29
CA GLU A 24 -0.65 -3.33 6.24
C GLU A 24 0.80 -2.90 6.54
N VAL A 25 1.69 -3.85 6.80
CA VAL A 25 3.11 -3.55 7.05
C VAL A 25 3.75 -2.87 5.84
N ALA A 26 3.48 -3.39 4.63
CA ALA A 26 3.96 -2.78 3.39
C ALA A 26 3.40 -1.36 3.19
N VAL A 27 2.14 -1.11 3.58
CA VAL A 27 1.50 0.20 3.52
C VAL A 27 2.16 1.18 4.46
N ARG A 28 2.36 0.80 5.72
CA ARG A 28 3.01 1.66 6.70
C ARG A 28 4.44 2.02 6.25
N ALA A 29 5.17 1.05 5.72
CA ALA A 29 6.52 1.27 5.19
C ALA A 29 6.50 2.26 4.01
N PHE A 30 5.59 2.06 3.06
CA PHE A 30 5.43 2.96 1.91
C PHE A 30 5.00 4.37 2.34
N GLN A 31 4.03 4.50 3.25
CA GLN A 31 3.59 5.79 3.78
C GLN A 31 4.73 6.54 4.43
N LYS A 32 5.57 5.84 5.21
CA LYS A 32 6.76 6.43 5.83
C LYS A 32 7.77 6.93 4.78
N GLU A 33 8.04 6.16 3.74
CA GLU A 33 8.95 6.55 2.67
C GLU A 33 8.40 7.70 1.83
N ALA A 34 7.08 7.70 1.57
CA ALA A 34 6.38 8.73 0.82
C ALA A 34 6.11 10.01 1.62
N GLY A 35 6.49 10.08 2.90
CA GLY A 35 6.22 11.23 3.77
C GLY A 35 4.72 11.45 4.06
N LEU A 36 3.91 10.40 3.94
CA LEU A 36 2.48 10.40 4.26
C LEU A 36 2.25 10.08 5.74
N SER A 37 1.04 10.36 6.22
CA SER A 37 0.60 9.88 7.53
C SER A 37 0.65 8.35 7.55
N VAL A 38 1.34 7.77 8.54
CA VAL A 38 1.56 6.32 8.68
C VAL A 38 0.41 5.71 9.49
N ASP A 39 -0.80 5.75 8.93
CA ASP A 39 -1.99 5.16 9.54
C ASP A 39 -2.11 3.65 9.26
N GLY A 40 -1.41 3.15 8.23
CA GLY A 40 -1.54 1.78 7.75
C GLY A 40 -2.82 1.53 6.96
N GLU A 41 -3.60 2.56 6.70
CA GLU A 41 -4.85 2.48 5.94
C GLU A 41 -4.61 2.78 4.46
N VAL A 42 -5.36 2.07 3.62
CA VAL A 42 -5.33 2.28 2.18
C VAL A 42 -6.36 3.33 1.78
N GLY A 43 -6.12 4.56 2.23
CA GLY A 43 -6.92 5.70 1.83
C GLY A 43 -6.67 6.14 0.38
N LYS A 44 -7.44 7.14 -0.04
CA LYS A 44 -7.32 7.79 -1.36
C LYS A 44 -5.90 8.27 -1.66
N LEU A 45 -5.21 8.79 -0.64
CA LEU A 45 -3.81 9.26 -0.74
C LEU A 45 -2.85 8.11 -1.02
N THR A 46 -2.96 7.00 -0.28
CA THR A 46 -2.15 5.80 -0.47
C THR A 46 -2.35 5.21 -1.87
N TRP A 47 -3.59 5.16 -2.37
CA TRP A 47 -3.89 4.72 -3.74
C TRP A 47 -3.33 5.65 -4.82
N THR A 48 -3.44 6.97 -4.61
CA THR A 48 -2.92 7.99 -5.52
C THR A 48 -1.39 7.89 -5.62
N ALA A 49 -0.71 7.73 -4.48
CA ALA A 49 0.74 7.59 -4.42
C ALA A 49 1.26 6.25 -5.00
N LEU A 50 0.40 5.23 -5.08
CA LEU A 50 0.69 3.99 -5.80
C LEU A 50 0.44 4.08 -7.31
N GLY A 51 -0.05 5.21 -7.83
CA GLY A 51 -0.36 5.39 -9.24
C GLY A 51 -1.63 4.66 -9.69
N GLY A 52 -2.48 4.24 -8.74
CA GLY A 52 -3.78 3.62 -9.03
C GLY A 52 -4.92 4.62 -8.94
N LYS A 53 -5.97 4.42 -9.75
CA LYS A 53 -7.26 5.09 -9.51
C LYS A 53 -7.92 4.44 -8.29
N PHE A 54 -8.21 5.23 -7.26
CA PHE A 54 -9.16 4.84 -6.23
C PHE A 54 -10.55 4.78 -6.88
N ASN A 55 -10.97 3.59 -7.32
CA ASN A 55 -12.35 3.36 -7.67
C ASN A 55 -13.08 3.14 -6.33
N GLY A 56 -13.64 4.23 -5.81
CA GLY A 56 -14.50 4.18 -4.63
C GLY A 56 -15.78 3.42 -4.89
#